data_AF-A0AAX4KYC9-F1
#
_entry.id   AF-A0AAX4KYC9-F1
#
_cell.length_a   1.000
_cell.length_b   1.000
_cell.length_c   1.000
_cell.angle_alpha   90.00
_cell.angle_beta   90.00
_cell.angle_gamma   90.00
#
_symmetry.space_group_name_H-M   'P 1'
#
loop_
_entity.id
_entity.type
_entity.pdbx_description
1 polymer ?
#
loop_
_entity_poly.entity_id
_entity_poly.type
_entity_poly.pdbx_seq_one_letter_code
_entity_poly.pdbx_strand_id
1 'polypeptide(L)'
;MRNISDKDIIKIIGYIIRAILLFGIGVEIVVTIYDIVTSVIAHNISTLTNTTITGPLLILVIIELYIAINNYLLGKERSITNVIDAGISFFVREIILELFSESYDVTKLLILAGIVGILAFSRFISNK
;
A
#
# COMPACT_ATOMS: atom_id res chain seq x y z
N MET A 1 -10.85 -24.07 -30.44
CA MET A 1 -10.87 -23.00 -29.42
C MET A 1 -9.59 -23.13 -28.61
N ARG A 2 -8.77 -22.07 -28.52
CA ARG A 2 -7.50 -22.10 -27.79
C ARG A 2 -7.84 -22.21 -26.30
N ASN A 3 -7.56 -23.36 -25.68
CA ASN A 3 -7.78 -23.53 -24.24
C ASN A 3 -6.87 -22.54 -23.52
N ILE A 4 -7.47 -21.50 -22.96
CA ILE A 4 -6.77 -20.55 -22.10
C ILE A 4 -6.35 -21.34 -20.87
N SER A 5 -5.05 -21.44 -20.62
CA SER A 5 -4.54 -22.08 -19.40
C SER A 5 -4.79 -21.15 -18.21
N ASP A 6 -5.01 -21.69 -17.01
CA ASP A 6 -5.07 -20.91 -15.77
C ASP A 6 -3.86 -19.97 -15.61
N LYS A 7 -2.70 -20.39 -16.12
CA LYS A 7 -1.48 -19.59 -16.14
C LYS A 7 -1.60 -18.32 -16.99
N ASP A 8 -2.34 -18.39 -18.09
CA ASP A 8 -2.58 -17.24 -18.96
C ASP A 8 -3.59 -16.27 -18.33
N ILE A 9 -4.62 -16.79 -17.66
CA ILE A 9 -5.60 -15.99 -16.90
C ILE A 9 -4.89 -15.21 -15.79
N ILE A 10 -4.06 -15.88 -15.01
CA ILE A 10 -3.28 -15.28 -13.92
C ILE A 10 -2.36 -14.17 -14.44
N LYS A 11 -1.68 -14.38 -15.58
CA LYS A 11 -0.83 -13.35 -16.19
C LYS A 11 -1.63 -12.14 -16.64
N ILE A 12 -2.77 -12.36 -17.31
CA ILE A 12 -3.65 -11.28 -17.77
C ILE A 12 -4.12 -10.44 -16.59
N ILE A 13 -4.60 -11.08 -15.52
CA ILE A 13 -5.02 -10.39 -14.29
C ILE A 13 -3.86 -9.60 -13.69
N GLY A 14 -2.67 -10.20 -13.58
CA GLY A 14 -1.50 -9.50 -13.05
C GLY A 14 -1.09 -8.29 -13.88
N TYR A 15 -1.18 -8.34 -15.21
CA TYR A 15 -0.93 -7.18 -16.08
C TYR A 15 -1.97 -6.07 -15.88
N ILE A 16 -3.24 -6.42 -15.73
CA ILE A 16 -4.32 -5.47 -15.44
C ILE A 16 -4.04 -4.77 -14.10
N ILE A 17 -3.75 -5.53 -13.03
CA ILE A 17 -3.47 -4.94 -11.72
C ILE A 17 -2.22 -4.06 -11.78
N ARG A 18 -1.17 -4.49 -12.50
CA ARG A 18 0.05 -3.70 -12.69
C ARG A 18 -0.24 -2.35 -13.36
N ALA A 19 -1.09 -2.33 -14.39
CA ALA A 19 -1.49 -1.10 -15.07
C ALA A 19 -2.29 -0.17 -14.15
N ILE A 20 -3.23 -0.72 -13.37
CA ILE A 20 -4.02 0.04 -12.39
C ILE A 20 -3.11 0.67 -11.33
N LEU A 21 -2.15 -0.09 -10.77
CA LEU A 21 -1.24 0.44 -9.76
C LEU A 21 -0.33 1.52 -10.31
N LEU A 22 0.20 1.33 -11.52
CA LEU A 22 1.04 2.34 -12.16
C LEU A 22 0.27 3.65 -12.42
N PHE A 23 -0.99 3.53 -12.87
CA PHE A 23 -1.89 4.67 -12.98
C PHE A 23 -2.17 5.33 -11.62
N GLY A 24 -2.45 4.52 -10.60
CA GLY A 24 -2.68 4.98 -9.22
C GLY A 24 -1.50 5.77 -8.66
N ILE A 25 -0.26 5.30 -8.87
CA ILE A 25 0.95 6.05 -8.47
C ILE A 25 0.97 7.43 -9.12
N GLY A 26 0.71 7.50 -10.43
CA GLY A 26 0.71 8.77 -11.16
C GLY A 26 -0.36 9.74 -10.67
N VAL A 27 -1.58 9.25 -10.47
CA VAL A 27 -2.69 10.06 -9.93
C VAL A 27 -2.38 10.55 -8.53
N GLU A 28 -1.90 9.68 -7.65
CA GLU A 28 -1.62 10.02 -6.25
C GLU A 28 -0.53 11.09 -6.12
N ILE A 29 0.51 11.02 -6.97
CA ILE A 29 1.54 12.06 -7.04
C ILE A 29 0.92 13.41 -7.40
N VAL A 30 0.05 13.45 -8.42
CA VAL A 30 -0.59 14.70 -8.87
C VAL A 30 -1.51 15.25 -7.78
N VAL A 31 -2.31 14.40 -7.13
CA VAL A 31 -3.21 14.78 -6.03
C VAL A 31 -2.41 15.31 -4.84
N THR A 32 -1.36 14.61 -4.42
CA THR A 32 -0.50 15.04 -3.31
C THR A 32 0.12 16.41 -3.58
N ILE A 33 0.63 16.64 -4.79
CA ILE A 33 1.20 17.95 -5.17
C ILE A 33 0.12 19.03 -5.15
N TYR A 34 -1.06 18.76 -5.71
CA TYR A 34 -2.18 19.70 -5.74
C TYR A 34 -2.63 20.08 -4.31
N ASP A 35 -2.76 19.11 -3.42
CA ASP A 35 -3.18 19.32 -2.04
C ASP A 35 -2.14 20.10 -1.24
N ILE A 36 -0.84 19.84 -1.46
CA ILE A 36 0.25 20.63 -0.85
C ILE A 36 0.17 22.08 -1.32
N VAL A 37 0.07 22.33 -2.64
CA VAL A 37 0.03 23.68 -3.20
C VAL A 37 -1.19 24.45 -2.69
N THR A 38 -2.37 23.84 -2.70
CA THR A 38 -3.60 24.48 -2.22
C THR A 38 -3.55 24.75 -0.71
N SER A 39 -2.97 23.84 0.08
CA SER A 39 -2.80 24.03 1.53
C SER A 39 -1.84 25.19 1.87
N VAL A 40 -0.78 25.36 1.08
CA VAL A 40 0.13 26.52 1.19
C VAL A 40 -0.61 27.82 0.90
N ILE A 41 -1.40 27.87 -0.19
CA ILE A 41 -2.18 29.07 -0.57
C ILE A 41 -3.21 29.41 0.52
N ALA A 42 -3.88 28.41 1.07
CA ALA A 42 -4.90 28.58 2.11
C ALA A 42 -4.33 28.88 3.51
N HIS A 43 -2.99 28.92 3.67
CA HIS A 43 -2.31 29.10 4.96
C HIS A 43 -2.74 28.07 6.04
N ASN A 44 -3.14 26.87 5.62
CA ASN A 44 -3.59 25.82 6.53
C ASN A 44 -2.45 24.86 6.88
N ILE A 45 -1.71 25.20 7.94
CA ILE A 45 -0.51 24.45 8.39
C ILE A 45 -0.86 23.02 8.82
N SER A 46 -2.04 22.81 9.41
CA SER A 46 -2.47 21.49 9.87
C SER A 46 -2.70 20.55 8.68
N THR A 47 -3.49 20.99 7.71
CA THR A 47 -3.73 20.22 6.47
C THR A 47 -2.43 20.02 5.68
N LEU A 48 -1.59 21.05 5.58
CA LEU A 48 -0.29 20.94 4.91
C LEU A 48 0.58 19.84 5.52
N THR A 49 0.68 19.80 6.84
CA THR A 49 1.48 18.78 7.55
C THR A 49 0.91 17.38 7.34
N ASN A 50 -0.42 17.24 7.44
CA ASN A 50 -1.11 15.97 7.24
C ASN A 50 -0.91 15.44 5.81
N THR A 51 -1.20 16.25 4.79
CA THR A 51 -1.03 15.88 3.37
C THR A 51 0.44 15.53 3.04
N THR A 52 1.40 16.27 3.60
CA THR A 52 2.83 16.04 3.36
C THR A 52 3.31 14.69 3.93
N ILE A 53 2.63 14.14 4.94
CA ILE A 53 2.98 12.84 5.51
C ILE A 53 2.17 11.72 4.82
N THR A 54 0.87 11.91 4.69
CA THR A 54 -0.06 10.87 4.25
C THR A 54 0.03 10.54 2.76
N GLY A 55 0.21 11.55 1.91
CA GLY A 55 0.38 11.38 0.46
C GLY A 55 1.62 10.53 0.12
N PRO A 56 2.83 10.90 0.56
CA PRO A 56 4.03 10.11 0.32
C PRO A 56 3.96 8.68 0.88
N LEU A 57 3.33 8.47 2.03
CA LEU A 57 3.12 7.12 2.59
C LEU A 57 2.22 6.27 1.70
N LEU A 58 1.14 6.85 1.15
CA LEU A 58 0.28 6.14 0.20
C LEU A 58 1.03 5.82 -1.09
N ILE A 59 1.81 6.75 -1.63
CA ILE A 59 2.65 6.52 -2.82
C ILE A 59 3.61 5.33 -2.57
N LEU A 60 4.27 5.30 -1.42
CA LEU A 60 5.21 4.24 -1.05
C LEU A 60 4.52 2.86 -1.02
N VAL A 61 3.34 2.76 -0.40
CA VAL A 61 2.57 1.51 -0.35
C VAL A 61 2.14 1.05 -1.74
N ILE A 62 1.67 1.95 -2.61
CA ILE A 62 1.28 1.57 -3.97
C ILE A 62 2.51 1.08 -4.77
N ILE A 63 3.69 1.68 -4.57
CA ILE A 63 4.95 1.21 -5.16
C ILE A 63 5.30 -0.20 -4.69
N GLU A 64 5.17 -0.49 -3.39
CA GLU A 64 5.44 -1.82 -2.85
C GLU A 64 4.50 -2.89 -3.44
N LEU A 65 3.20 -2.57 -3.56
CA LEU A 65 2.23 -3.45 -4.22
C LEU A 65 2.59 -3.67 -5.70
N TYR A 66 3.00 -2.61 -6.39
CA TYR A 66 3.44 -2.70 -7.79
C TYR A 66 4.64 -3.64 -7.95
N ILE A 67 5.65 -3.49 -7.08
CA ILE A 67 6.84 -4.36 -7.07
C ILE A 67 6.44 -5.81 -6.77
N ALA A 68 5.54 -6.03 -5.79
CA ALA A 68 5.05 -7.37 -5.44
C ALA A 68 4.36 -8.07 -6.62
N ILE A 69 3.53 -7.36 -7.38
CA ILE A 69 2.86 -7.90 -8.57
C ILE A 69 3.82 -8.11 -9.73
N ASN A 70 4.76 -7.19 -9.94
CA ASN A 70 5.77 -7.36 -10.98
C ASN A 70 6.66 -8.59 -10.71
N ASN A 71 7.04 -8.81 -9.46
CA ASN A 71 7.78 -10.01 -9.05
C ASN A 71 6.96 -11.30 -9.27
N TYR A 72 5.65 -11.25 -9.00
CA TYR A 72 4.75 -12.37 -9.27
C TYR A 72 4.63 -12.71 -10.76
N LEU A 73 4.48 -11.70 -11.61
CA LEU A 73 4.42 -11.88 -13.08
C LEU A 73 5.70 -12.45 -13.67
N LEU A 74 6.86 -12.09 -13.11
CA LEU A 74 8.18 -12.57 -13.53
C LEU A 74 8.45 -14.03 -13.11
N GLY A 75 7.54 -14.66 -12.37
CA GLY A 75 7.69 -16.06 -11.95
C GLY A 75 8.84 -16.27 -10.95
N LYS A 76 9.34 -15.21 -10.31
CA LYS A 76 10.20 -15.36 -9.14
C LYS A 76 9.35 -15.98 -8.03
N GLU A 77 9.82 -17.08 -7.46
CA GLU A 77 9.12 -17.81 -6.40
C GLU A 77 8.62 -16.85 -5.33
N ARG A 78 7.32 -16.93 -5.04
CA ARG A 78 6.73 -16.20 -3.93
C ARG A 78 7.23 -16.84 -2.65
N SER A 79 8.16 -16.18 -1.98
CA SER A 79 8.21 -16.35 -0.54
C SER A 79 6.93 -15.72 0.04
N ILE A 80 6.15 -16.49 0.79
CA ILE A 80 5.02 -16.02 1.60
C ILE A 80 5.41 -14.76 2.39
N THR A 81 6.68 -14.68 2.80
CA THR A 81 7.32 -13.52 3.43
C THR A 81 7.10 -12.22 2.66
N ASN A 82 7.14 -12.20 1.33
CA ASN A 82 6.94 -10.97 0.54
C ASN A 82 5.50 -10.45 0.62
N VAL A 83 4.51 -11.35 0.71
CA VAL A 83 3.10 -10.98 0.86
C VAL A 83 2.84 -10.49 2.27
N ILE A 84 3.45 -11.14 3.26
CA ILE A 84 3.39 -10.73 4.66
C ILE A 84 4.02 -9.34 4.83
N ASP A 85 5.16 -9.06 4.19
CA ASP A 85 5.86 -7.76 4.26
C ASP A 85 5.03 -6.62 3.69
N ALA A 86 4.43 -6.83 2.51
CA ALA A 86 3.51 -5.86 1.92
C ALA A 86 2.27 -5.64 2.81
N GLY A 87 1.75 -6.72 3.42
CA GLY A 87 0.65 -6.63 4.38
C GLY A 87 1.02 -5.81 5.62
N ILE A 88 2.18 -6.08 6.22
CA ILE A 88 2.69 -5.32 7.38
C ILE A 88 2.81 -3.83 7.02
N SER A 89 3.42 -3.50 5.88
CA SER A 89 3.58 -2.11 5.44
C SER A 89 2.23 -1.40 5.27
N PHE A 90 1.25 -2.08 4.67
CA PHE A 90 -0.11 -1.55 4.53
C PHE A 90 -0.76 -1.23 5.89
N PHE A 91 -0.72 -2.16 6.85
CA PHE A 91 -1.33 -1.94 8.16
C PHE A 91 -0.56 -0.93 9.00
N VAL A 92 0.77 -0.86 8.88
CA VAL A 92 1.59 0.17 9.53
C VAL A 92 1.24 1.56 8.99
N ARG A 93 1.02 1.71 7.68
CA ARG A 93 0.50 2.95 7.10
C ARG A 93 -0.83 3.33 7.75
N GLU A 94 -1.75 2.39 7.89
CA GLU A 94 -3.07 2.70 8.42
C GLU A 94 -3.03 3.13 9.88
N ILE A 95 -2.11 2.56 10.67
CA ILE A 95 -1.83 3.03 12.02
C ILE A 95 -1.33 4.48 12.00
N ILE A 96 -0.40 4.81 11.10
CA ILE A 96 0.10 6.19 10.97
C ILE A 96 -1.06 7.13 10.59
N LEU A 97 -1.88 6.78 9.60
CA LEU A 97 -3.01 7.62 9.19
C LEU A 97 -4.00 7.88 10.33
N GLU A 98 -4.36 6.85 11.07
CA GLU A 98 -5.29 6.96 12.19
C GLU A 98 -4.71 7.87 13.31
N LEU A 99 -3.39 7.84 13.53
CA LEU A 99 -2.69 8.72 14.47
C LEU A 99 -2.67 10.20 14.02
N PHE A 100 -2.71 10.46 12.72
CA PHE A 100 -2.79 11.81 12.15
C PHE A 100 -4.22 12.26 11.83
N SER A 101 -5.23 11.46 12.19
CA SER A 101 -6.64 11.83 12.04
C SER A 101 -7.08 12.81 13.13
N GLU A 102 -8.02 13.70 12.81
CA GLU A 102 -8.56 14.67 13.77
C GLU A 102 -9.36 14.01 14.92
N SER A 103 -9.77 12.75 14.74
CA SER A 103 -10.53 11.96 15.72
C SER A 103 -10.08 10.50 15.69
N TYR A 104 -8.99 10.20 16.41
CA TYR A 104 -8.44 8.85 16.47
C TYR A 104 -9.32 7.90 17.29
N ASP A 105 -9.62 6.72 16.74
CA ASP A 105 -10.32 5.65 17.44
C ASP A 105 -9.31 4.62 17.99
N VAL A 106 -9.16 4.61 19.31
CA VAL A 106 -8.28 3.69 20.04
C VAL A 106 -8.61 2.22 19.73
N THR A 107 -9.88 1.90 19.49
CA THR A 107 -10.32 0.54 19.15
C THR A 107 -9.76 0.12 17.80
N LYS A 108 -9.83 1.00 16.79
CA LYS A 108 -9.25 0.73 15.47
C LYS A 108 -7.74 0.58 15.54
N LEU A 109 -7.06 1.45 16.27
CA LEU A 109 -5.61 1.35 16.48
C LEU A 109 -5.20 0.01 17.08
N LEU A 110 -5.93 -0.48 18.08
CA LEU A 110 -5.67 -1.78 18.70
C LEU A 110 -5.90 -2.95 17.74
N ILE A 111 -6.95 -2.89 16.92
CA ILE A 111 -7.22 -3.92 15.89
C ILE A 111 -6.09 -3.94 14.86
N LEU A 112 -5.70 -2.77 14.33
CA LEU A 112 -4.61 -2.65 13.35
C LEU A 112 -3.28 -3.14 13.93
N ALA A 113 -2.95 -2.76 15.16
CA ALA A 113 -1.76 -3.23 15.87
C ALA A 113 -1.78 -4.75 16.08
N GLY A 114 -2.94 -5.32 16.41
CA GLY A 114 -3.12 -6.77 16.53
C GLY A 114 -2.85 -7.51 15.22
N ILE A 115 -3.37 -6.99 14.09
CA ILE A 115 -3.12 -7.56 12.76
C ILE A 115 -1.64 -7.50 12.41
N VAL A 116 -0.98 -6.36 12.64
CA VAL A 116 0.48 -6.22 12.44
C VAL A 116 1.23 -7.25 13.29
N GLY A 117 0.85 -7.43 14.55
CA GLY A 117 1.45 -8.43 15.45
C GLY A 117 1.32 -9.87 14.91
N ILE A 118 0.13 -10.25 14.42
CA ILE A 118 -0.11 -11.57 13.83
C ILE A 118 0.71 -11.76 12.55
N LEU A 119 0.76 -10.75 11.68
CA LEU A 119 1.53 -10.81 10.44
C LEU A 119 3.04 -10.88 10.72
N ALA A 120 3.55 -10.07 11.65
CA ALA A 120 4.94 -10.10 12.07
C ALA A 120 5.32 -11.46 12.68
N PHE A 121 4.44 -12.05 13.48
CA PHE A 121 4.63 -13.40 14.02
C PHE A 121 4.62 -14.47 12.92
N SER A 122 3.69 -14.37 11.96
CA SER A 122 3.62 -15.25 10.79
C SER A 122 4.90 -15.18 9.95
N ARG A 123 5.46 -13.97 9.78
CA ARG A 123 6.74 -13.74 9.13
C ARG A 123 7.88 -14.45 9.87
N PHE A 124 7.93 -14.31 11.19
CA PHE A 124 8.97 -14.91 12.03
C PHE A 124 8.97 -16.45 11.93
N ILE A 125 7.80 -17.08 11.90
CA ILE A 125 7.68 -18.54 11.70
C ILE A 125 8.07 -18.93 10.29
N SER A 126 7.61 -18.21 9.26
CA SER A 126 7.87 -18.55 7.86
C SER A 126 9.33 -18.39 7.44
N ASN A 127 10.15 -17.68 8.22
CA ASN A 127 11.55 -17.44 7.93
C ASN A 127 12.50 -18.39 8.71
N LYS A 128 11.94 -19.35 9.46
CA LYS A 128 12.63 -20.49 10.08
C LYS A 128 12.44 -21.75 9.24
#